data_AF-A0A7S4CGL2-F1
#
_entry.id   AF-A0A7S4CGL2-F1
#
_cell.length_a   1.000
_cell.length_b   1.000
_cell.length_c   1.000
_cell.angle_alpha   90.00
_cell.angle_beta   90.00
_cell.angle_gamma   90.00
#
_symmetry.space_group_name_H-M   'P 1'
#
loop_
_entity.id
_entity.type
_entity.pdbx_description
1 polymer ?
#
loop_
_entity_poly.entity_id
_entity_poly.type
_entity_poly.pdbx_seq_one_letter_code
_entity_poly.pdbx_strand_id
1 'polypeptide(L)'
;QLFSGRWGCLPRHSSGRWLVELPEEVPEPALRDLLRYAHGDNGGLAWLPAMAWEHIGRLLECQDFFLMPELVDHCQEYLIRQLRPSNVVAIWDLAVRFRLEDVEEFVVKQCIDHIEVIAGAEDFGAVPRELLRRVLKDGQVAVANDWLREALQHWAQLQLQSQAVPPAPVFSAERCLEYV
;
A
#
# COMPACT_ATOMS: atom_id res chain seq x y z
N GLN A 1 13.81 -9.49 -13.82
CA GLN A 1 13.27 -10.60 -14.62
C GLN A 1 11.91 -10.12 -15.09
N LEU A 2 11.77 -9.84 -16.39
CA LEU A 2 10.52 -9.32 -16.97
C LEU A 2 9.54 -10.49 -17.10
N PHE A 3 8.35 -10.33 -16.54
CA PHE A 3 7.31 -11.36 -16.50
C PHE A 3 6.88 -11.77 -17.91
N SER A 4 6.70 -13.08 -18.12
CA SER A 4 6.42 -13.73 -19.40
C SER A 4 4.93 -13.90 -19.70
N GLY A 5 4.11 -12.88 -19.45
CA GLY A 5 2.70 -12.89 -19.83
C GLY A 5 2.58 -12.75 -21.35
N ARG A 6 2.23 -13.83 -22.06
CA ARG A 6 2.01 -13.78 -23.50
C ARG A 6 0.67 -13.10 -23.79
N TRP A 7 0.71 -11.91 -24.35
CA TRP A 7 -0.45 -11.31 -25.00
C TRP A 7 -0.85 -12.21 -26.19
N GLY A 8 -2.01 -12.86 -26.08
CA GLY A 8 -2.57 -13.71 -27.13
C GLY A 8 -3.55 -12.91 -27.98
N CYS A 9 -3.24 -12.74 -29.28
CA CYS A 9 -4.24 -12.30 -30.25
C CYS A 9 -5.00 -13.54 -30.74
N LEU A 10 -6.26 -13.71 -30.36
CA LEU A 10 -7.08 -14.78 -30.92
C LEU A 10 -7.37 -14.51 -32.41
N PRO A 11 -7.41 -15.56 -33.25
CA PRO A 11 -7.78 -15.40 -34.65
C PRO A 11 -9.18 -14.81 -34.76
N ARG A 12 -9.34 -13.99 -35.80
CA ARG A 12 -10.55 -13.21 -36.11
C ARG A 12 -11.81 -14.09 -35.98
N HIS A 13 -12.69 -13.76 -35.05
CA HIS A 13 -13.96 -14.46 -34.89
C HIS A 13 -14.82 -14.23 -36.15
N SER A 14 -15.60 -15.23 -36.56
CA SER A 14 -16.45 -15.21 -37.78
C SER A 14 -17.48 -14.06 -37.84
N SER A 15 -17.61 -13.28 -36.76
CA SER A 15 -18.44 -12.08 -36.64
C SER A 15 -17.70 -10.77 -36.91
N GLY A 16 -16.42 -10.81 -37.32
CA GLY A 16 -15.61 -9.61 -37.60
C GLY A 16 -15.08 -8.88 -36.37
N ARG A 17 -15.25 -9.45 -35.15
CA ARG A 17 -14.73 -8.89 -33.89
C ARG A 17 -13.32 -9.40 -33.59
N TRP A 18 -12.52 -8.52 -33.00
CA TRP A 18 -11.21 -8.84 -32.43
C TRP A 18 -11.36 -9.01 -30.93
N LEU A 19 -10.80 -10.11 -30.41
CA LEU A 19 -10.77 -10.41 -28.98
C LEU A 19 -9.31 -10.33 -28.53
N VAL A 20 -9.07 -9.57 -27.47
CA VAL A 20 -7.77 -9.49 -26.80
C VAL A 20 -7.92 -10.22 -25.47
N GLU A 21 -7.12 -11.26 -25.27
CA GLU A 21 -7.03 -11.93 -23.97
C GLU A 21 -6.10 -11.13 -23.07
N LEU A 22 -6.61 -10.73 -21.92
CA LEU A 22 -5.82 -10.08 -20.88
C LEU A 22 -5.26 -11.14 -19.92
N PRO A 23 -4.09 -10.90 -19.32
CA PRO A 23 -3.55 -11.76 -18.27
C PRO A 23 -4.56 -11.88 -17.11
N GLU A 24 -4.72 -13.08 -16.53
CA GLU A 24 -5.63 -13.30 -15.38
C GLU A 24 -5.25 -12.45 -14.17
N GLU A 25 -4.01 -12.00 -14.12
CA GLU A 25 -3.44 -11.14 -13.08
C GLU A 25 -4.00 -9.72 -13.11
N VAL A 26 -4.72 -9.31 -14.16
CA VAL A 26 -5.36 -8.00 -14.24
C VAL A 26 -6.80 -8.10 -13.72
N PRO A 27 -7.11 -7.57 -12.53
CA PRO A 27 -8.47 -7.61 -12.00
C PRO A 27 -9.40 -6.70 -12.82
N GLU A 28 -10.60 -7.18 -13.15
CA GLU A 28 -11.61 -6.44 -13.93
C GLU A 28 -11.88 -5.00 -13.44
N PRO A 29 -11.96 -4.73 -12.12
CA PRO A 29 -12.11 -3.37 -11.62
C PRO A 29 -10.95 -2.44 -12.02
N ALA A 30 -9.71 -2.94 -11.99
CA ALA A 30 -8.53 -2.16 -12.38
C ALA A 30 -8.55 -1.88 -13.88
N LEU A 31 -8.87 -2.87 -14.70
CA LEU A 31 -9.03 -2.69 -16.15
C LEU A 31 -10.07 -1.62 -16.48
N ARG A 32 -11.23 -1.67 -15.82
CA ARG A 32 -12.30 -0.68 -16.03
C ARG A 32 -11.84 0.73 -15.65
N ASP A 33 -11.15 0.86 -14.53
CA ASP A 33 -10.63 2.13 -14.03
C ASP A 33 -9.54 2.68 -14.97
N LEU A 34 -8.69 1.81 -15.53
CA LEU A 34 -7.70 2.15 -16.55
C LEU A 34 -8.34 2.56 -17.88
N LEU A 35 -9.35 1.84 -18.36
CA LEU A 35 -10.07 2.22 -19.58
C LEU A 35 -10.73 3.58 -19.41
N ARG A 36 -11.29 3.88 -18.24
CA ARG A 36 -11.78 5.23 -17.94
C ARG A 36 -10.68 6.27 -17.93
N TYR A 37 -9.51 5.95 -17.39
CA TYR A 37 -8.36 6.84 -17.42
C TYR A 37 -7.90 7.10 -18.87
N ALA A 38 -7.82 6.07 -19.71
CA ALA A 38 -7.41 6.18 -21.11
C ALA A 38 -8.44 6.91 -22.01
N HIS A 39 -9.74 6.79 -21.69
CA HIS A 39 -10.82 7.45 -22.43
C HIS A 39 -11.25 8.80 -21.84
N GLY A 40 -10.80 9.12 -20.62
CA GLY A 40 -11.06 10.39 -19.97
C GLY A 40 -10.20 11.47 -20.60
N ASP A 41 -10.80 12.63 -20.91
CA ASP A 41 -10.04 13.85 -21.20
C ASP A 41 -9.03 14.06 -20.08
N ASN A 42 -7.73 14.14 -20.44
CA ASN A 42 -6.47 14.51 -19.74
C ASN A 42 -6.49 15.22 -18.35
N GLY A 43 -7.53 15.08 -17.53
CA GLY A 43 -7.80 15.77 -16.27
C GLY A 43 -7.39 14.97 -15.03
N GLY A 44 -6.55 13.95 -15.20
CA GLY A 44 -6.01 13.13 -14.11
C GLY A 44 -7.06 12.30 -13.37
N LEU A 45 -6.74 11.93 -12.13
CA LEU A 45 -7.55 11.09 -11.25
C LEU A 45 -8.75 11.82 -10.62
N ALA A 46 -9.22 12.92 -11.23
CA ALA A 46 -10.30 13.76 -10.71
C ALA A 46 -11.70 13.09 -10.69
N TRP A 47 -11.84 11.90 -11.30
CA TRP A 47 -13.05 11.06 -11.21
C TRP A 47 -12.97 10.01 -10.08
N LEU A 48 -11.79 9.81 -9.45
CA LEU A 48 -11.63 9.02 -8.23
C LEU A 48 -12.12 9.65 -6.90
N PRO A 49 -12.58 10.92 -6.75
CA PRO A 49 -12.90 11.50 -5.44
C PRO A 49 -14.01 10.79 -4.66
N ALA A 50 -14.68 9.79 -5.25
CA ALA A 50 -15.67 8.97 -4.57
C ALA A 50 -15.14 7.59 -4.09
N MET A 51 -13.88 7.21 -4.36
CA MET A 51 -13.37 5.87 -4.07
C MET A 51 -12.02 5.89 -3.35
N ALA A 52 -11.87 4.95 -2.42
CA ALA A 52 -10.77 4.82 -1.47
C ALA A 52 -9.38 4.83 -2.13
N TRP A 53 -8.38 5.32 -1.39
CA TRP A 53 -6.95 5.24 -1.72
C TRP A 53 -6.48 3.81 -2.09
N GLU A 54 -7.23 2.79 -1.65
CA GLU A 54 -7.11 1.38 -2.01
C GLU A 54 -7.17 1.13 -3.54
N HIS A 55 -7.89 1.97 -4.28
CA HIS A 55 -7.99 1.88 -5.74
C HIS A 55 -6.67 2.24 -6.43
N ILE A 56 -5.92 3.17 -5.85
CA ILE A 56 -4.60 3.56 -6.36
C ILE A 56 -3.65 2.37 -6.30
N GLY A 57 -3.71 1.57 -5.22
CA GLY A 57 -2.93 0.33 -5.12
C GLY A 57 -3.15 -0.61 -6.32
N ARG A 58 -4.41 -0.83 -6.72
CA ARG A 58 -4.71 -1.70 -7.87
C ARG A 58 -4.27 -1.12 -9.21
N LEU A 59 -4.33 0.20 -9.38
CA LEU A 59 -3.82 0.86 -10.58
C LEU A 59 -2.30 0.70 -10.68
N LEU A 60 -1.60 0.85 -9.55
CA LEU A 60 -0.15 0.67 -9.47
C LEU A 60 0.27 -0.80 -9.67
N GLU A 61 -0.51 -1.79 -9.21
CA GLU A 61 -0.28 -3.21 -9.54
C GLU A 61 -0.30 -3.47 -11.04
N CYS A 62 -1.11 -2.70 -11.77
CA CYS A 62 -1.28 -2.85 -13.20
C CYS A 62 -0.31 -2.00 -14.03
N GLN A 63 0.52 -1.14 -13.43
CA GLN A 63 1.30 -0.13 -14.16
C GLN A 63 2.18 -0.73 -15.28
N ASP A 64 2.78 -1.89 -15.02
CA ASP A 64 3.69 -2.57 -15.94
C ASP A 64 2.95 -3.17 -17.15
N PHE A 65 1.65 -3.46 -17.02
CA PHE A 65 0.86 -4.08 -18.08
C PHE A 65 0.40 -3.08 -19.13
N PHE A 66 0.16 -1.83 -18.73
CA PHE A 66 -0.53 -0.86 -19.59
C PHE A 66 0.39 0.17 -20.23
N LEU A 67 1.70 0.17 -19.91
CA LEU A 67 2.70 1.05 -20.51
C LEU A 67 2.29 2.54 -20.48
N MET A 68 1.63 2.97 -19.39
CA MET A 68 1.19 4.36 -19.18
C MET A 68 2.07 5.01 -18.10
N PRO A 69 3.27 5.54 -18.44
CA PRO A 69 4.17 6.10 -17.45
C PRO A 69 3.57 7.28 -16.68
N GLU A 70 2.71 8.09 -17.32
CA GLU A 70 2.06 9.25 -16.71
C GLU A 70 1.02 8.87 -15.64
N LEU A 71 0.58 7.59 -15.61
CA LEU A 71 -0.34 7.10 -14.59
C LEU A 71 0.31 7.12 -13.20
N VAL A 72 1.60 6.79 -13.12
CA VAL A 72 2.35 6.72 -11.85
C VAL A 72 2.44 8.11 -11.25
N ASP A 73 2.84 9.10 -12.03
CA ASP A 73 2.94 10.50 -11.61
C ASP A 73 1.60 11.02 -11.07
N HIS A 74 0.50 10.77 -11.78
CA HIS A 74 -0.84 11.15 -11.32
C HIS A 74 -1.26 10.41 -10.04
N CYS A 75 -0.89 9.13 -9.90
CA CYS A 75 -1.14 8.37 -8.67
C CYS A 75 -0.36 8.97 -7.48
N GLN A 76 0.91 9.32 -7.69
CA GLN A 76 1.73 9.97 -6.66
C GLN A 76 1.14 11.32 -6.23
N GLU A 77 0.79 12.18 -7.18
CA GLU A 77 0.15 13.47 -6.89
C GLU A 77 -1.16 13.30 -6.11
N TYR A 78 -1.96 12.30 -6.48
CA TYR A 78 -3.22 12.02 -5.79
C TYR A 78 -2.99 11.54 -4.35
N LEU A 79 -2.06 10.61 -4.14
CA LEU A 79 -1.70 10.12 -2.81
C LEU A 79 -1.22 11.26 -1.90
N ILE A 80 -0.37 12.15 -2.42
CA ILE A 80 0.11 13.33 -1.71
C ILE A 80 -1.06 14.26 -1.34
N ARG A 81 -1.99 14.52 -2.26
CA ARG A 81 -3.15 15.39 -2.01
C ARG A 81 -4.15 14.80 -1.02
N GLN A 82 -4.26 13.48 -0.92
CA GLN A 82 -5.19 12.79 -0.02
C GLN A 82 -4.55 12.39 1.32
N LEU A 83 -3.29 12.72 1.56
CA LEU A 83 -2.58 12.37 2.78
C LEU A 83 -3.22 13.03 4.01
N ARG A 84 -3.55 12.21 5.00
CA ARG A 84 -4.15 12.59 6.28
C ARG A 84 -3.53 11.74 7.40
N PRO A 85 -3.53 12.20 8.67
CA PRO A 85 -3.03 11.40 9.78
C PRO A 85 -3.67 10.00 9.87
N SER A 86 -4.96 9.88 9.53
CA SER A 86 -5.70 8.60 9.59
C SER A 86 -5.40 7.60 8.46
N ASN A 87 -4.74 8.02 7.38
CA ASN A 87 -4.38 7.14 6.26
C ASN A 87 -2.88 7.12 5.97
N VAL A 88 -2.07 7.75 6.84
CA VAL A 88 -0.63 7.92 6.66
C VAL A 88 0.11 6.58 6.57
N VAL A 89 -0.27 5.61 7.41
CA VAL A 89 0.31 4.27 7.44
C VAL A 89 -0.01 3.51 6.14
N ALA A 90 -1.26 3.59 5.72
CA ALA A 90 -1.76 2.97 4.50
C ALA A 90 -1.08 3.51 3.23
N ILE A 91 -0.93 4.84 3.14
CA ILE A 91 -0.25 5.49 2.01
C ILE A 91 1.25 5.18 2.04
N TRP A 92 1.87 5.12 3.22
CA TRP A 92 3.28 4.72 3.34
C TRP A 92 3.52 3.28 2.86
N ASP A 93 2.65 2.33 3.25
CA ASP A 93 2.75 0.93 2.80
C ASP A 93 2.70 0.82 1.27
N LEU A 94 1.76 1.56 0.64
CA LEU A 94 1.70 1.65 -0.83
C LEU A 94 2.99 2.24 -1.42
N ALA A 95 3.50 3.33 -0.84
CA ALA A 95 4.71 3.98 -1.33
C ALA A 95 5.92 3.04 -1.31
N VAL A 96 6.10 2.29 -0.22
CA VAL A 96 7.17 1.28 -0.10
C VAL A 96 6.95 0.14 -1.09
N ARG A 97 5.72 -0.38 -1.18
CA ARG A 97 5.36 -1.53 -2.03
C ARG A 97 5.62 -1.24 -3.52
N PHE A 98 5.27 -0.04 -3.98
CA PHE A 98 5.43 0.38 -5.38
C PHE A 98 6.68 1.23 -5.64
N ARG A 99 7.55 1.38 -4.63
CA ARG A 99 8.81 2.15 -4.70
C ARG A 99 8.60 3.61 -5.16
N LEU A 100 7.57 4.24 -4.63
CA LEU A 100 7.24 5.65 -4.88
C LEU A 100 8.05 6.53 -3.92
N GLU A 101 9.33 6.72 -4.21
CA GLU A 101 10.30 7.41 -3.33
C GLU A 101 9.81 8.82 -2.92
N ASP A 102 9.31 9.62 -3.86
CA ASP A 102 8.81 10.97 -3.58
C ASP A 102 7.62 10.99 -2.60
N VAL A 103 6.72 10.01 -2.74
CA VAL A 103 5.56 9.87 -1.83
C VAL A 103 6.05 9.41 -0.46
N GLU A 104 7.00 8.48 -0.42
CA GLU A 104 7.55 7.99 0.83
C GLU A 104 8.25 9.11 1.63
N GLU A 105 9.08 9.92 0.97
CA GLU A 105 9.73 11.09 1.58
C GLU A 105 8.71 12.12 2.07
N PHE A 106 7.68 12.40 1.27
CA PHE A 106 6.62 13.34 1.65
C PHE A 106 5.85 12.85 2.87
N VAL A 107 5.52 11.55 2.92
CA VAL A 107 4.86 10.93 4.08
C VAL A 107 5.73 11.02 5.33
N VAL A 108 7.03 10.69 5.24
CA VAL A 108 7.95 10.80 6.37
C VAL A 108 8.02 12.23 6.89
N LYS A 109 8.10 13.22 6.00
CA LYS A 109 8.09 14.63 6.39
C LYS A 109 6.81 15.03 7.13
N GLN A 110 5.64 14.63 6.61
CA GLN A 110 4.37 14.91 7.26
C GLN A 110 4.24 14.21 8.62
N CYS A 111 4.79 13.00 8.75
CA CYS A 111 4.87 12.33 10.04
C CYS A 111 5.73 13.08 11.05
N ILE A 112 6.86 13.66 10.63
CA ILE A 112 7.72 14.47 11.49
C ILE A 112 6.99 15.74 11.94
N ASP A 113 6.37 16.46 10.99
CA ASP A 113 5.66 17.72 11.25
C ASP A 113 4.44 17.55 12.17
N HIS A 114 3.82 16.35 12.17
CA HIS A 114 2.59 16.06 12.92
C HIS A 114 2.72 14.86 13.87
N ILE A 115 3.93 14.57 14.35
CA ILE A 115 4.20 13.39 15.18
C ILE A 115 3.35 13.36 16.47
N GLU A 116 3.02 14.52 17.04
CA GLU A 116 2.14 14.65 18.20
C GLU A 116 0.73 14.11 17.94
N VAL A 117 0.18 14.40 16.76
CA VAL A 117 -1.16 13.95 16.36
C VAL A 117 -1.16 12.46 16.08
N ILE A 118 -0.12 11.97 15.42
CA ILE A 118 0.01 10.55 15.04
C ILE A 118 0.24 9.68 16.27
N ALA A 119 1.09 10.13 17.20
CA ALA A 119 1.37 9.41 18.45
C ALA A 119 0.18 9.37 19.41
N GLY A 120 -0.70 10.38 19.35
CA GLY A 120 -1.95 10.42 20.11
C GLY A 120 -3.10 9.65 19.47
N ALA A 121 -2.94 9.14 18.25
CA ALA A 121 -3.98 8.42 17.54
C ALA A 121 -4.13 6.99 18.10
N GLU A 122 -5.37 6.49 18.17
CA GLU A 122 -5.67 5.15 18.71
C GLU A 122 -4.97 4.03 17.93
N ASP A 123 -4.71 4.26 16.64
CA ASP A 123 -4.05 3.35 15.70
C ASP A 123 -2.53 3.50 15.68
N PHE A 124 -1.92 4.32 16.56
CA PHE A 124 -0.47 4.47 16.64
C PHE A 124 0.24 3.12 16.84
N GLY A 125 -0.36 2.19 17.59
CA GLY A 125 0.14 0.83 17.77
C GLY A 125 0.32 0.03 16.47
N ALA A 126 -0.41 0.37 15.41
CA ALA A 126 -0.34 -0.27 14.10
C ALA A 126 0.75 0.34 13.19
N VAL A 127 1.42 1.41 13.62
CA VAL A 127 2.48 2.06 12.83
C VAL A 127 3.65 1.08 12.61
N PRO A 128 4.09 0.86 11.36
CA PRO A 128 5.22 0.00 11.05
C PRO A 128 6.51 0.49 11.70
N ARG A 129 7.33 -0.46 12.16
CA ARG A 129 8.62 -0.18 12.80
C ARG A 129 9.54 0.63 11.89
N GLU A 130 9.53 0.32 10.60
CA GLU A 130 10.36 0.93 9.57
C GLU A 130 10.02 2.41 9.37
N LEU A 131 8.72 2.74 9.31
CA LEU A 131 8.24 4.12 9.25
C LEU A 131 8.67 4.90 10.49
N LEU A 132 8.42 4.35 11.67
CA LEU A 132 8.80 4.98 12.93
C LEU A 132 10.32 5.20 13.03
N ARG A 133 11.12 4.23 12.60
CA ARG A 133 12.58 4.34 12.56
C ARG A 133 13.05 5.47 11.63
N ARG A 134 12.43 5.63 10.46
CA ARG A 134 12.74 6.73 9.53
C ARG A 134 12.38 8.08 10.15
N VAL A 135 11.16 8.22 10.66
CA VAL A 135 10.68 9.46 11.29
C VAL A 135 11.58 9.90 12.44
N LEU A 136 11.96 8.98 13.33
CA LEU A 136 12.84 9.29 14.46
C LEU A 136 14.27 9.66 14.04
N LYS A 137 14.80 9.01 12.98
CA LYS A 137 16.14 9.28 12.48
C LYS A 137 16.22 10.61 11.73
N ASP A 138 15.25 10.86 10.85
CA ASP A 138 15.28 11.99 9.91
C ASP A 138 14.76 13.28 10.55
N GLY A 139 13.77 13.19 11.44
CA GLY A 139 13.23 14.37 12.13
C GLY A 139 14.14 14.93 13.21
N GLN A 140 15.26 14.25 13.52
CA GLN A 140 16.06 14.50 14.73
C GLN A 140 15.19 14.75 15.96
N VAL A 141 14.00 14.12 16.00
CA VAL A 141 12.97 14.45 16.97
C VAL A 141 13.57 14.15 18.31
N ALA A 142 13.85 15.21 19.07
CA ALA A 142 14.51 15.07 20.33
C ALA A 142 13.60 14.18 21.18
N VAL A 143 14.08 12.96 21.46
CA VAL A 143 13.50 12.02 22.43
C VAL A 143 13.51 12.63 23.85
N ALA A 144 13.80 13.93 23.98
CA ALA A 144 13.68 14.76 25.18
C ALA A 144 12.23 15.00 25.60
N ASN A 145 11.25 14.83 24.71
CA ASN A 145 9.84 14.97 25.06
C ASN A 145 9.34 13.70 25.78
N ASP A 146 8.93 13.85 27.03
CA ASP A 146 8.48 12.73 27.88
C ASP A 146 7.26 12.01 27.31
N TRP A 147 6.29 12.74 26.75
CA TRP A 147 5.11 12.15 26.12
C TRP A 147 5.46 11.25 24.92
N LEU A 148 6.48 11.60 24.13
CA LEU A 148 6.90 10.80 22.97
C LEU A 148 7.59 9.52 23.44
N ARG A 149 8.38 9.60 24.52
CA ARG A 149 8.99 8.42 25.15
C ARG A 149 7.93 7.44 25.63
N GLU A 150 6.90 7.93 26.31
CA GLU A 150 5.77 7.11 26.79
C GLU A 150 5.01 6.47 25.63
N ALA A 151 4.70 7.23 24.57
CA ALA A 151 4.04 6.70 23.38
C ALA A 151 4.88 5.60 22.69
N LEU A 152 6.20 5.82 22.53
CA LEU A 152 7.12 4.84 21.95
C LEU A 152 7.24 3.57 22.81
N GLN A 153 7.26 3.71 24.14
CA GLN A 153 7.27 2.58 25.07
C GLN A 153 5.98 1.76 24.95
N HIS A 154 4.83 2.43 24.93
CA HIS A 154 3.54 1.79 24.74
C HIS A 154 3.46 1.06 23.40
N TRP A 155 3.89 1.69 22.30
CA TRP A 155 4.01 1.06 21.00
C TRP A 155 4.90 -0.19 21.03
N ALA A 156 6.10 -0.10 21.63
CA ALA A 156 7.02 -1.23 21.71
C ALA A 156 6.42 -2.41 22.49
N GLN A 157 5.67 -2.12 23.56
CA GLN A 157 4.98 -3.13 24.35
C GLN A 157 3.88 -3.84 23.55
N LEU A 158 3.10 -3.10 22.75
CA LEU A 158 2.09 -3.68 21.86
C LEU A 158 2.72 -4.61 20.81
N GLN A 159 3.86 -4.22 20.23
CA GLN A 159 4.60 -5.04 19.26
C GLN A 159 5.17 -6.33 19.89
N LEU A 160 5.64 -6.25 21.14
CA LEU A 160 6.08 -7.42 21.89
C LEU A 160 4.92 -8.38 22.17
N GLN A 161 3.74 -7.87 22.52
CA GLN A 161 2.55 -8.69 22.77
C GLN A 161 2.01 -9.34 21.50
N SER A 162 2.02 -8.63 20.36
CA SER A 162 1.62 -9.20 19.07
C SER A 162 2.59 -10.27 18.55
N GLN A 163 3.88 -10.15 18.87
CA GLN A 163 4.91 -11.17 18.56
C GLN A 163 4.99 -12.30 19.61
N ALA A 164 4.42 -12.13 20.81
CA ALA A 164 4.43 -13.12 21.89
C ALA A 164 3.35 -14.22 21.76
N VAL A 165 2.65 -14.31 20.63
CA VAL A 165 1.90 -15.52 20.29
C VAL A 165 2.92 -16.68 20.23
N PRO A 166 2.77 -17.74 21.05
CA PRO A 166 3.76 -18.81 21.13
C PRO A 166 3.95 -19.49 19.77
N PRO A 167 5.15 -20.07 19.49
CA PRO A 167 5.31 -20.95 18.34
C PRO A 167 4.19 -22.01 18.40
N ALA A 168 3.66 -22.34 17.21
CA ALA A 168 2.56 -23.28 16.99
C ALA A 168 2.52 -24.42 18.02
N PRO A 169 1.33 -24.90 18.44
CA PRO A 169 1.24 -26.05 19.33
C PRO A 169 2.14 -27.13 18.75
N VAL A 170 3.21 -27.44 19.48
CA VAL A 170 4.03 -28.61 19.21
C VAL A 170 3.01 -29.74 19.19
N PHE A 171 2.76 -30.31 18.02
CA PHE A 171 2.00 -31.55 17.91
C PHE A 171 2.73 -32.55 18.81
N SER A 172 2.29 -32.69 20.06
CA SER A 172 2.82 -33.70 20.95
C SER A 172 2.40 -35.03 20.34
N ALA A 173 3.37 -35.94 20.20
CA ALA A 173 3.16 -37.28 19.66
C ALA A 173 2.08 -38.10 20.41
N GLU A 174 1.60 -37.59 21.55
CA GLU A 174 0.61 -38.22 22.41
C GLU A 174 -0.82 -38.17 21.82
N ARG A 175 -1.14 -37.26 20.88
CA ARG A 175 -2.46 -37.25 20.20
C ARG A 175 -2.54 -38.11 18.93
N CYS A 176 -1.46 -38.76 18.50
CA CYS A 176 -1.49 -39.69 17.35
C CYS A 176 -2.08 -41.07 17.69
N LEU A 177 -2.31 -41.39 18.98
CA LEU A 177 -2.84 -42.68 19.41
C LEU A 177 -4.37 -42.71 19.59
N GLU A 178 -5.09 -41.60 19.36
CA GLU A 178 -6.57 -41.59 19.37
C GLU A 178 -7.19 -41.75 17.95
N TYR A 179 -6.36 -41.92 16.92
CA TYR A 179 -6.80 -42.13 15.53
C TYR A 179 -6.15 -43.36 14.85
N VAL A 180 -5.70 -44.35 15.64
CA VAL A 180 -5.39 -45.72 15.19
C VAL A 180 -6.21 -46.72 15.98
#